data_AF-A0A6G0YMM2-F1
#
_entry.id   AF-A0A6G0YMM2-F1
#
_cell.length_a   1.000
_cell.length_b   1.000
_cell.length_c   1.000
_cell.angle_alpha   90.00
_cell.angle_beta   90.00
_cell.angle_gamma   90.00
#
_symmetry.space_group_name_H-M   'P 1'
#
loop_
_entity.id
_entity.type
_entity.pdbx_description
1 polymer ?
#
loop_
_entity_poly.entity_id
_entity_poly.type
_entity_poly.pdbx_seq_one_letter_code
_entity_poly.pdbx_strand_id
1 'polypeptide(L)'
;MAAKKWSEDKTMKFIHLYESHEVLWNTSISEYKNKHARKIALEKICNEMAIENFGVNEAKAKINSIRSAYCQEVKKVSASKHSGIRSILDK
;
A
#
# COMPACT_ATOMS: atom_id res chain seq x y z
N MET A 1 -0.70 -0.29 -22.38
CA MET A 1 0.19 -1.30 -21.77
C MET A 1 -0.61 -2.03 -20.71
N ALA A 2 -0.84 -3.34 -20.86
CA ALA A 2 -1.62 -4.12 -19.89
C ALA A 2 -0.88 -4.12 -18.54
N ALA A 3 -1.55 -3.68 -17.47
CA ALA A 3 -0.98 -3.74 -16.13
C ALA A 3 -0.67 -5.21 -15.80
N LYS A 4 0.61 -5.53 -15.56
CA LYS A 4 1.05 -6.87 -15.15
C LYS A 4 0.40 -7.20 -13.81
N LYS A 5 -0.72 -7.94 -13.85
CA LYS A 5 -1.48 -8.34 -12.67
C LYS A 5 -0.60 -9.29 -11.85
N TRP A 6 -0.29 -8.90 -10.62
CA TRP A 6 0.41 -9.79 -9.69
C TRP A 6 -0.53 -10.92 -9.27
N SER A 7 0.02 -12.11 -9.08
CA SER A 7 -0.71 -13.19 -8.41
C SER A 7 -0.99 -12.81 -6.96
N GLU A 8 -1.94 -13.51 -6.35
CA GLU A 8 -2.29 -13.33 -4.95
C GLU A 8 -1.09 -13.58 -4.05
N ASP A 9 -0.36 -14.68 -4.25
CA ASP A 9 0.83 -15.05 -3.47
C ASP A 9 1.91 -13.97 -3.51
N LYS A 10 2.15 -13.37 -4.69
CA LYS A 10 3.12 -12.29 -4.84
C LYS A 10 2.67 -11.03 -4.11
N THR A 11 1.37 -10.76 -4.15
CA THR A 11 0.79 -9.61 -3.46
C THR A 11 0.88 -9.79 -1.95
N MET A 12 0.54 -10.98 -1.43
CA MET A 12 0.66 -11.31 -0.01
C MET A 12 2.11 -11.24 0.46
N LYS A 13 3.05 -11.86 -0.27
CA LYS A 13 4.49 -11.76 0.03
C LYS A 13 4.95 -10.31 0.13
N PHE A 14 4.55 -9.47 -0.81
CA PHE A 14 4.91 -8.05 -0.79
C PHE A 14 4.30 -7.29 0.39
N ILE A 15 3.05 -7.58 0.75
CA ILE A 15 2.39 -6.96 1.91
C ILE A 15 3.14 -7.33 3.19
N HIS A 16 3.49 -8.60 3.38
CA HIS A 16 4.25 -9.05 4.56
C HIS A 16 5.64 -8.40 4.66
N LEU A 17 6.35 -8.29 3.53
CA LEU A 17 7.64 -7.59 3.48
C LEU A 17 7.48 -6.09 3.76
N TYR A 18 6.42 -5.46 3.28
CA TYR A 18 6.14 -4.06 3.56
C TYR A 18 5.80 -3.82 5.03
N GLU A 19 4.99 -4.69 5.62
CA GLU A 19 4.58 -4.63 7.03
C GLU A 19 5.78 -4.77 7.99
N SER A 20 6.73 -5.66 7.69
CA SER A 20 7.92 -5.88 8.52
C SER A 20 8.90 -4.69 8.52
N HIS A 21 8.79 -3.77 7.57
CA HIS A 21 9.64 -2.60 7.47
C HIS A 21 8.94 -1.33 7.99
N GLU A 22 8.90 -1.18 9.32
CA GLU A 22 8.25 -0.05 10.01
C GLU A 22 8.67 1.33 9.48
N VAL A 23 9.92 1.49 9.05
CA VAL A 23 10.46 2.72 8.45
C VAL A 23 9.65 3.23 7.24
N LEU A 24 8.87 2.37 6.59
CA LEU A 24 8.05 2.71 5.43
C LEU A 24 6.65 3.22 5.79
N TRP A 25 6.13 2.91 6.98
CA TRP A 25 4.73 3.17 7.33
C TRP A 25 4.51 3.76 8.73
N ASN A 26 5.39 3.48 9.68
CA ASN A 26 5.28 3.92 11.07
C ASN A 26 5.78 5.37 11.20
N THR A 27 4.86 6.32 11.26
CA THR A 27 5.20 7.75 11.38
C THR A 27 5.75 8.16 12.75
N SER A 28 5.67 7.26 13.75
CA SER A 28 6.07 7.53 15.13
C SER A 28 7.58 7.35 15.35
N ILE A 29 8.27 6.59 14.49
CA ILE A 29 9.72 6.39 14.59
C ILE A 29 10.50 7.47 13.85
N SER A 30 11.68 7.82 14.36
CA SER A 30 12.54 8.86 13.76
C SER A 30 13.02 8.50 12.36
N GLU A 31 13.26 7.20 12.12
CA GLU A 31 13.74 6.66 10.85
C GLU A 31 12.75 6.88 9.69
N TYR A 32 11.46 7.02 9.97
CA TYR A 32 10.45 7.30 8.94
C TYR A 32 10.74 8.58 8.14
N LYS A 33 11.33 9.59 8.81
CA LYS A 33 11.75 10.84 8.16
C LYS A 33 13.08 10.70 7.42
N ASN A 34 13.85 9.65 7.71
CA ASN A 34 15.15 9.39 7.10
C ASN A 34 14.97 8.82 5.68
N LYS A 35 15.32 9.64 4.68
CA LYS A 35 15.27 9.26 3.25
C LYS A 35 16.16 8.05 2.94
N HIS A 36 17.31 7.93 3.59
CA HIS A 36 18.26 6.85 3.35
C HIS A 36 17.74 5.53 3.93
N ALA A 37 17.24 5.54 5.17
CA ALA A 37 16.67 4.35 5.82
C ALA A 37 15.48 3.79 5.02
N ARG A 38 14.58 4.65 4.54
CA ARG A 38 13.48 4.23 3.65
C ARG A 38 13.96 3.65 2.32
N LYS A 39 15.01 4.23 1.72
CA LYS A 39 15.59 3.70 0.48
C LYS A 39 16.13 2.29 0.71
N ILE A 40 16.90 2.07 1.78
CA ILE A 40 17.44 0.75 2.13
C ILE A 40 16.32 -0.27 2.32
N ALA A 41 15.26 0.08 3.05
CA ALA A 41 14.13 -0.83 3.24
C ALA A 41 13.44 -1.19 1.92
N LEU A 42 13.27 -0.23 1.00
CA LEU A 42 12.71 -0.52 -0.33
C LEU A 42 13.64 -1.42 -1.15
N GLU A 43 14.96 -1.19 -1.10
CA GLU A 43 15.94 -2.05 -1.78
C GLU A 43 15.92 -3.48 -1.24
N LYS A 44 15.77 -3.65 0.08
CA LYS A 44 15.57 -4.97 0.72
C LYS A 44 14.32 -5.66 0.19
N ILE A 45 13.18 -4.96 0.14
CA ILE A 45 11.94 -5.51 -0.42
C ILE A 45 12.15 -5.94 -1.87
N CYS A 46 12.79 -5.11 -2.70
CA CYS A 46 13.05 -5.45 -4.11
C CYS A 46 13.90 -6.72 -4.24
N ASN A 47 14.94 -6.85 -3.43
CA ASN A 47 15.81 -8.02 -3.41
C ASN A 47 15.05 -9.28 -2.97
N GLU A 48 14.28 -9.21 -1.89
CA GLU A 48 13.48 -10.31 -1.35
C GLU A 48 12.38 -10.78 -2.31
N MET A 49 11.82 -9.85 -3.09
CA MET A 49 10.82 -10.19 -4.11
C MET A 49 11.43 -10.98 -5.27
N ALA A 50 12.72 -10.79 -5.57
CA ALA A 50 13.45 -11.45 -6.65
C ALA A 50 12.71 -11.41 -8.00
N ILE A 51 12.12 -10.26 -8.34
CA ILE A 51 11.40 -10.04 -9.59
C ILE A 51 12.30 -9.26 -10.56
N GLU A 52 12.40 -9.74 -11.80
CA GLU A 52 13.10 -9.01 -12.86
C GLU A 52 12.45 -7.64 -13.13
N ASN A 53 13.31 -6.62 -13.29
CA ASN A 53 12.91 -5.22 -13.50
C ASN A 53 12.01 -4.65 -12.40
N PHE A 54 12.12 -5.15 -11.17
CA PHE A 54 11.41 -4.63 -10.01
C PHE A 54 12.37 -3.88 -9.08
N GLY A 55 12.43 -2.56 -9.24
CA GLY A 55 13.27 -1.68 -8.44
C GLY A 55 12.49 -0.85 -7.42
N VAL A 56 13.20 0.07 -6.79
CA VAL A 56 12.70 0.95 -5.72
C VAL A 56 11.49 1.77 -6.19
N ASN A 57 11.46 2.20 -7.46
CA ASN A 57 10.38 3.02 -7.99
C ASN A 57 9.10 2.21 -8.16
N GLU A 58 9.22 0.97 -8.63
CA GLU A 58 8.14 0.01 -8.77
C GLU A 58 7.58 -0.39 -7.41
N ALA A 59 8.46 -0.61 -6.41
CA ALA A 59 8.04 -0.85 -5.04
C ALA A 59 7.24 0.33 -4.46
N LYS A 60 7.70 1.57 -4.64
CA LYS A 60 6.96 2.77 -4.23
C LYS A 60 5.60 2.86 -4.92
N ALA A 61 5.56 2.65 -6.24
CA ALA A 61 4.31 2.67 -7.01
C ALA A 61 3.33 1.60 -6.50
N LYS A 62 3.83 0.41 -6.16
CA LYS A 62 3.03 -0.68 -5.61
C LYS A 62 2.47 -0.35 -4.23
N ILE A 63 3.29 0.20 -3.32
CA ILE A 63 2.84 0.66 -1.99
C ILE A 63 1.73 1.70 -2.15
N ASN A 64 1.92 2.68 -3.03
CA ASN A 64 0.91 3.72 -3.29
C ASN A 64 -0.39 3.12 -3.85
N SER A 65 -0.30 2.15 -4.76
CA SER A 65 -1.45 1.45 -5.30
C SER A 65 -2.23 0.71 -4.21
N ILE A 66 -1.54 -0.03 -3.33
CA ILE A 66 -2.15 -0.77 -2.22
C ILE A 66 -2.86 0.19 -1.25
N ARG A 67 -2.16 1.25 -0.81
CA ARG A 67 -2.74 2.28 0.06
C ARG A 67 -3.96 2.95 -0.57
N SER A 68 -3.90 3.25 -1.86
CA SER A 68 -5.01 3.88 -2.58
C SER A 68 -6.22 2.96 -2.67
N ALA A 69 -6.01 1.68 -3.01
CA ALA A 69 -7.07 0.68 -3.05
C ALA A 69 -7.73 0.52 -1.67
N TYR A 70 -6.92 0.38 -0.61
CA TYR A 70 -7.44 0.31 0.76
C TYR A 70 -8.28 1.55 1.13
N CYS A 71 -7.76 2.75 0.89
CA CYS A 71 -8.50 3.99 1.16
C CYS A 71 -9.83 4.08 0.39
N GLN A 72 -9.89 3.57 -0.84
CA GLN A 72 -11.13 3.52 -1.62
C GLN A 72 -12.13 2.54 -1.01
N GLU A 73 -11.69 1.33 -0.62
CA GLU A 73 -12.56 0.34 0.03
C GLU A 73 -13.09 0.87 1.37
N VAL A 74 -12.24 1.50 2.19
CA VAL A 74 -12.66 2.16 3.44
C VAL A 74 -13.74 3.22 3.16
N LYS A 75 -13.56 4.05 2.13
CA LYS A 75 -14.54 5.08 1.75
C LYS A 75 -15.88 4.47 1.31
N LYS A 76 -15.87 3.38 0.54
CA LYS A 76 -17.09 2.68 0.13
C LYS A 76 -17.85 2.15 1.35
N VAL A 77 -17.13 1.55 2.31
CA VAL A 77 -17.70 1.04 3.56
C VAL A 77 -18.24 2.18 4.44
N SER A 78 -17.56 3.33 4.50
CA SER A 78 -18.09 4.49 5.24
C SER A 78 -19.31 5.12 4.54
N ALA A 79 -19.30 5.17 3.21
CA ALA A 79 -20.40 5.72 2.42
C ALA A 79 -21.64 4.84 2.51
N SER A 80 -21.50 3.51 2.49
CA SER A 80 -22.64 2.59 2.67
C SER A 80 -23.26 2.71 4.06
N LYS A 81 -22.45 2.98 5.10
CA LYS A 81 -22.95 3.28 6.46
C LYS A 81 -23.68 4.62 6.56
N HIS A 82 -23.27 5.64 5.79
CA HIS A 82 -23.89 6.96 5.82
C HIS A 82 -25.10 7.10 4.88
N SER A 83 -25.14 6.34 3.77
CA SER A 83 -26.21 6.37 2.78
C SER A 83 -27.54 5.76 3.27
N GLY A 84 -27.56 5.11 4.44
CA GLY A 84 -28.80 4.64 5.06
C GLY A 84 -29.64 5.73 5.75
N ILE A 85 -29.09 6.92 5.99
CA ILE A 85 -29.76 7.99 6.74
C ILE A 85 -30.34 9.09 5.82
N ARG A 86 -29.85 9.20 4.58
CA ARG A 86 -30.24 10.30 3.69
C ARG A 86 -31.61 10.14 3.00
N SER A 87 -32.30 9.02 3.20
CA SER A 87 -33.59 8.73 2.57
C SER A 87 -34.82 9.02 3.45
N ILE A 88 -34.65 9.56 4.67
CA ILE A 88 -35.76 9.76 5.64
C ILE A 88 -36.12 11.26 5.83
N LEU A 89 -35.48 12.19 5.12
CA LEU A 89 -35.61 13.64 5.37
C LEU A 89 -35.93 14.48 4.12
N ASP A 90 -36.60 13.90 3.12
CA ASP A 90 -37.34 14.67 2.11
C ASP A 90 -38.82 14.28 2.24
N LYS A 91 -39.55 15.10 3.00
CA LYS A 91 -40.97 14.95 3.34
C LYS A 91 -41.73 16.15 2.83
#